data_AF-A0A9E7PKR7-F1
#
_entry.id   AF-A0A9E7PKR7-F1
#
_cell.length_a   1.000
_cell.length_b   1.000
_cell.length_c   1.000
_cell.angle_alpha   90.00
_cell.angle_beta   90.00
_cell.angle_gamma   90.00
#
_symmetry.space_group_name_H-M   'P 1'
#
loop_
_entity.id
_entity.type
_entity.pdbx_description
1 polymer ?
#
loop_
_entity_poly.entity_id
_entity_poly.type
_entity_poly.pdbx_seq_one_letter_code
_entity_poly.pdbx_strand_id
1 'polypeptide(L)'
;MKHTGGILITVAVRDCDCIPTVIASTPSTIMKKSVFHPSLLIYALDMFHAVDDPKAFLTELHRVVKPDGVLIIDSGHQPVEDAKEKIVSSGLWEITEERDIFMRCSPLQ
;
A
#
# COMPACT_ATOMS: atom_id res chain seq x y z
N MET A 1 17.33 20.00 18.43
CA MET A 1 15.93 20.39 18.21
C MET A 1 15.81 21.10 16.87
N LYS A 2 15.19 20.46 15.88
CA LYS A 2 14.67 21.12 14.67
C LYS A 2 13.32 20.46 14.38
N HIS A 3 12.24 21.15 14.77
CA HIS A 3 10.89 20.82 14.34
C HIS A 3 10.72 21.37 12.92
N THR A 4 10.45 20.51 11.95
CA THR A 4 10.03 20.93 10.60
C THR A 4 8.66 20.28 10.35
N GLY A 5 7.69 21.12 9.98
CA GLY A 5 6.25 20.87 10.03
C GLY A 5 5.78 19.62 9.29
N GLY A 6 4.88 18.87 9.95
CA GLY A 6 4.12 17.80 9.33
C GLY A 6 2.99 18.36 8.48
N ILE A 7 2.99 18.03 7.19
CA ILE A 7 1.88 18.26 6.27
C ILE A 7 0.79 17.23 6.58
N LEU A 8 -0.43 17.72 6.79
CA LEU A 8 -1.65 16.93 6.94
C LEU A 8 -2.06 16.36 5.58
N ILE A 9 -2.04 15.04 5.40
CA ILE A 9 -2.65 14.38 4.24
C ILE A 9 -3.98 13.77 4.68
N THR A 10 -5.07 14.29 4.11
CA THR A 10 -6.44 13.83 4.32
C THR A 10 -6.69 12.56 3.51
N VAL A 11 -7.05 11.46 4.18
CA VAL A 11 -7.65 10.28 3.54
C VAL A 11 -9.13 10.58 3.32
N ALA A 12 -9.55 10.74 2.07
CA ALA A 12 -10.96 10.93 1.74
C ALA A 12 -11.68 9.57 1.75
N VAL A 13 -12.39 9.28 2.83
CA VAL A 13 -13.48 8.29 2.85
C VAL A 13 -14.76 9.06 2.59
N ARG A 14 -15.42 8.84 1.45
CA ARG A 14 -16.77 9.33 1.21
C ARG A 14 -17.67 8.15 0.84
N ASP A 15 -18.67 7.93 1.67
CA ASP A 15 -19.77 6.98 1.49
C ASP A 15 -20.33 7.03 0.06
N CYS A 16 -20.47 5.83 -0.53
CA CYS A 16 -21.48 5.34 -1.48
C CYS A 16 -20.90 4.08 -2.16
N ASP A 17 -21.15 2.92 -1.56
CA ASP A 17 -21.17 1.57 -2.15
C ASP A 17 -19.92 0.92 -2.81
N CYS A 18 -18.83 1.62 -3.14
CA CYS A 18 -17.56 1.00 -3.58
C CYS A 18 -16.39 1.99 -3.40
N ILE A 19 -15.64 1.93 -2.29
CA ILE A 19 -14.51 2.87 -2.06
C ILE A 19 -13.17 2.17 -2.32
N PRO A 20 -12.35 2.61 -3.31
CA PRO A 20 -10.94 2.24 -3.41
C PRO A 20 -10.17 2.89 -2.26
N THR A 21 -9.41 2.10 -1.49
CA THR A 21 -8.54 2.65 -0.45
C THR A 21 -7.23 3.10 -1.09
N VAL A 22 -7.09 4.40 -1.34
CA VAL A 22 -5.79 4.99 -1.68
C VAL A 22 -5.05 5.21 -0.38
N ILE A 23 -4.01 4.42 -0.14
CA ILE A 23 -3.09 4.66 0.95
C ILE A 23 -2.07 5.63 0.37
N ALA A 24 -1.78 6.72 1.08
CA ALA A 24 -0.70 7.67 0.82
C ALA A 24 0.14 7.74 2.11
N SER A 25 1.34 7.14 2.15
CA SER A 25 2.20 7.17 3.34
C SER A 25 3.46 7.99 3.06
N THR A 26 3.79 8.89 3.99
CA THR A 26 5.13 9.48 4.12
C THR A 26 5.91 8.67 5.15
N PRO A 27 7.26 8.80 5.25
CA PRO A 27 8.15 7.79 5.85
C PRO A 27 8.01 7.52 7.36
N SER A 28 6.98 7.99 8.07
CA SER A 28 7.02 8.00 9.55
C SER A 28 5.71 7.70 10.30
N THR A 29 4.68 7.13 9.67
CA THR A 29 3.40 6.93 10.38
C THR A 29 2.98 5.47 10.52
N ILE A 30 3.01 4.99 11.77
CA ILE A 30 2.28 3.81 12.25
C ILE A 30 0.80 3.96 11.87
N MET A 31 0.26 3.03 11.08
CA MET A 31 -1.16 2.98 10.73
C MET A 31 -2.00 2.90 12.03
N LYS A 32 -2.61 4.01 12.43
CA LYS A 32 -3.48 4.03 13.61
C LYS A 32 -4.79 3.32 13.27
N LYS A 33 -5.12 2.31 14.07
CA LYS A 33 -6.30 1.44 14.01
C LYS A 33 -7.60 2.26 13.97
N SER A 34 -8.10 2.58 12.78
CA SER A 34 -9.46 3.05 12.55
C SER A 34 -10.34 1.90 12.07
N VAL A 35 -11.61 1.90 12.47
CA VAL A 35 -12.63 0.88 12.17
C VAL A 35 -12.53 0.41 10.72
N PHE A 36 -12.22 -0.88 10.54
CA PHE A 36 -11.77 -1.41 9.25
C PHE A 36 -12.90 -2.14 8.53
N HIS A 37 -13.42 -1.57 7.43
CA HIS A 37 -14.18 -2.32 6.45
C HIS A 37 -13.20 -2.91 5.44
N PRO A 38 -13.18 -4.24 5.22
CA PRO A 38 -12.20 -4.85 4.34
C PRO A 38 -12.37 -4.35 2.89
N SER A 39 -11.27 -3.95 2.26
CA SER A 39 -11.28 -3.29 0.94
C SER A 39 -11.18 -4.31 -0.19
N LEU A 40 -11.94 -4.10 -1.28
CA LEU A 40 -11.78 -4.89 -2.50
C LEU A 40 -10.59 -4.40 -3.35
N LEU A 41 -10.22 -3.11 -3.24
CA LEU A 41 -9.16 -2.52 -4.05
C LEU A 41 -8.34 -1.51 -3.23
N ILE A 42 -7.02 -1.67 -3.27
CA ILE A 42 -6.03 -0.80 -2.62
C ILE A 42 -5.11 -0.23 -3.70
N TYR A 43 -4.82 1.08 -3.61
CA TYR A 43 -3.79 1.74 -4.41
C TYR A 43 -2.67 2.24 -3.50
N ALA A 44 -1.43 1.89 -3.83
CA ALA A 44 -0.21 2.38 -3.19
C ALA A 44 0.71 2.97 -4.26
N LEU A 45 0.54 4.26 -4.55
CA LEU A 45 1.21 4.93 -5.67
C LEU A 45 2.27 5.91 -5.18
N ASP A 46 3.38 5.96 -5.90
CA ASP A 46 4.59 6.79 -5.73
C ASP A 46 5.19 6.81 -4.31
N MET A 47 4.74 5.95 -3.40
CA MET A 47 5.23 5.96 -2.02
C MET A 47 6.21 4.84 -1.71
N PHE A 48 6.18 3.75 -2.49
CA PHE A 48 6.74 2.49 -2.02
C PHE A 48 8.27 2.54 -1.85
N HIS A 49 8.91 3.43 -2.62
CA HIS A 49 10.32 3.75 -2.49
C HIS A 49 10.69 4.41 -1.14
N ALA A 50 9.75 5.11 -0.51
CA ALA A 50 9.93 5.87 0.72
C ALA A 50 9.44 5.13 1.98
N VAL A 51 9.02 3.87 1.84
CA VAL A 51 8.59 3.03 2.96
C VAL A 51 9.82 2.42 3.63
N ASP A 52 10.07 2.82 4.87
CA ASP A 52 11.21 2.34 5.67
C ASP A 52 11.15 0.84 5.99
N ASP A 53 9.95 0.33 6.29
CA ASP A 53 9.69 -1.11 6.51
C ASP A 53 8.63 -1.63 5.53
N PRO A 54 9.05 -2.06 4.32
CA PRO A 54 8.14 -2.58 3.30
C PRO A 54 7.34 -3.79 3.78
N LYS A 55 7.92 -4.63 4.64
CA LYS A 55 7.26 -5.85 5.13
C LYS A 55 6.11 -5.51 6.07
N ALA A 56 6.33 -4.62 7.04
CA ALA A 56 5.28 -4.17 7.95
C ALA A 56 4.15 -3.46 7.18
N PHE A 57 4.50 -2.63 6.19
CA PHE A 57 3.54 -1.98 5.31
C PHE A 57 2.66 -2.99 4.56
N LEU A 58 3.27 -3.95 3.86
CA LEU A 58 2.56 -4.98 3.10
C LEU A 58 1.73 -5.91 4.00
N THR A 59 2.17 -6.15 5.24
CA THR A 59 1.41 -6.89 6.26
C THR A 59 0.13 -6.16 6.64
N GLU A 60 0.22 -4.86 6.88
CA GLU A 60 -0.95 -4.07 7.22
C GLU A 60 -1.92 -3.93 6.04
N LEU A 61 -1.43 -3.90 4.80
CA LEU A 61 -2.30 -3.97 3.61
C LEU A 61 -3.02 -5.32 3.52
N HIS A 62 -2.32 -6.41 3.81
CA HIS A 62 -2.86 -7.77 3.71
C HIS A 62 -3.92 -8.04 4.79
N ARG A 63 -3.73 -7.50 6.00
CA ARG A 63 -4.72 -7.55 7.11
C ARG A 63 -6.07 -6.91 6.75
N VAL A 64 -6.08 -6.09 5.72
CA VAL A 64 -7.05 -5.05 5.43
C VAL A 64 -7.79 -5.35 4.13
N VAL A 65 -7.12 -5.96 3.17
CA VAL A 65 -7.75 -6.40 1.92
C VAL A 65 -8.70 -7.58 2.16
N LYS A 66 -9.75 -7.68 1.35
CA LYS A 66 -10.58 -8.90 1.28
C LYS A 66 -9.77 -10.06 0.65
N PRO A 67 -10.13 -11.34 0.90
CA PRO A 67 -9.53 -12.49 0.23
C PRO A 67 -9.51 -12.41 -1.31
N ASP A 68 -10.53 -11.77 -1.89
CA ASP A 68 -10.68 -11.55 -3.34
C ASP A 68 -10.27 -10.15 -3.79
N GLY A 69 -9.64 -9.37 -2.90
CA GLY A 69 -9.25 -8.01 -3.19
C GLY A 69 -7.95 -7.90 -3.97
N VAL A 70 -7.65 -6.67 -4.41
CA VAL A 70 -6.54 -6.35 -5.30
C VAL A 70 -5.73 -5.22 -4.72
N LEU A 71 -4.40 -5.34 -4.77
CA LEU A 71 -3.47 -4.25 -4.56
C LEU A 71 -2.91 -3.81 -5.91
N ILE A 72 -2.99 -2.52 -6.20
CA ILE A 72 -2.24 -1.87 -7.28
C ILE A 72 -1.15 -1.04 -6.64
N ILE A 73 0.10 -1.37 -6.95
CA ILE A 73 1.28 -0.73 -6.38
C ILE A 73 2.25 -0.38 -7.50
N ASP A 74 2.83 0.82 -7.46
CA ASP A 74 3.93 1.17 -8.37
C ASP A 74 5.29 1.08 -7.67
N SER A 75 6.36 1.06 -8.47
CA SER A 75 7.72 1.08 -7.93
C SER A 75 8.06 2.42 -7.27
N GLY A 76 7.35 3.51 -7.60
CA GLY A 76 7.75 4.87 -7.27
C GLY A 76 9.16 5.20 -7.79
N HIS A 77 9.88 6.07 -7.08
CA HIS A 77 11.27 6.44 -7.39
C HIS A 77 12.33 5.37 -7.02
N GLN A 78 12.02 4.09 -7.18
CA GLN A 78 12.99 2.98 -7.06
C GLN A 78 12.94 2.07 -8.30
N PRO A 79 13.97 1.26 -8.57
CA PRO A 79 13.92 0.23 -9.62
C PRO A 79 12.74 -0.72 -9.45
N VAL A 80 12.12 -1.13 -10.56
CA VAL A 80 10.97 -2.06 -10.53
C VAL A 80 11.32 -3.38 -9.86
N GLU A 81 12.52 -3.91 -10.10
CA GLU A 81 12.97 -5.17 -9.50
C GLU A 81 13.11 -5.08 -7.97
N ASP A 82 13.55 -3.93 -7.42
CA ASP A 82 13.63 -3.73 -5.96
C ASP A 82 12.22 -3.72 -5.35
N ALA A 83 11.24 -3.12 -6.04
CA ALA A 83 9.85 -3.14 -5.61
C ALA A 83 9.27 -4.57 -5.65
N LYS A 84 9.55 -5.32 -6.73
CA LYS A 84 9.13 -6.72 -6.87
C LYS A 84 9.72 -7.60 -5.78
N GLU A 85 11.02 -7.45 -5.49
CA GLU A 85 11.69 -8.20 -4.43
C GLU A 85 11.04 -7.92 -3.07
N LYS A 86 10.72 -6.66 -2.74
CA LYS A 86 10.00 -6.31 -1.51
C LYS A 86 8.62 -6.98 -1.44
N ILE A 87 7.87 -7.00 -2.55
CA ILE A 87 6.54 -7.62 -2.62
C ILE A 87 6.64 -9.14 -2.44
N VAL A 88 7.49 -9.80 -3.21
CA VAL A 88 7.66 -11.27 -3.19
C VAL A 88 8.22 -11.74 -1.84
N SER A 89 9.23 -11.05 -1.30
CA SER A 89 9.84 -11.38 -0.01
C SER A 89 8.90 -11.21 1.19
N SER A 90 7.80 -10.47 1.03
CA SER A 90 6.76 -10.41 2.07
C SER A 90 6.09 -11.76 2.30
N GLY A 91 6.00 -12.61 1.28
CA GLY A 91 5.27 -13.89 1.33
C GLY A 91 3.75 -13.73 1.49
N LEU A 92 3.20 -12.53 1.31
CA LEU A 92 1.79 -12.21 1.53
C LEU A 92 1.03 -11.88 0.24
N TRP A 93 1.76 -11.59 -0.84
CA TRP A 93 1.20 -11.08 -2.08
C TRP A 93 1.78 -11.84 -3.26
N GLU A 94 0.91 -12.18 -4.22
CA GLU A 94 1.27 -12.69 -5.53
C GLU A 94 1.16 -11.57 -6.56
N ILE A 95 2.22 -11.33 -7.34
CA ILE A 95 2.17 -10.40 -8.48
C ILE A 95 1.49 -11.15 -9.64
N THR A 96 0.28 -10.72 -10.00
CA THR A 96 -0.54 -11.35 -11.05
C THR A 96 -0.43 -10.65 -12.39
N GLU A 97 0.04 -9.39 -12.42
CA GLU A 97 0.26 -8.62 -13.63
C GLU A 97 1.34 -7.55 -13.41
N GLU A 98 2.19 -7.34 -14.42
CA GLU A 98 3.21 -6.29 -14.47
C GLU A 98 2.97 -5.38 -15.68
N ARG A 99 2.97 -4.06 -15.48
CA ARG A 99 2.85 -3.06 -16.54
C ARG A 99 3.72 -1.84 -16.23
N ASP A 100 4.85 -1.73 -16.93
CA ASP A 100 5.81 -0.63 -16.74
C ASP A 100 6.24 -0.51 -15.27
N ILE A 101 5.88 0.56 -14.57
CA ILE A 101 6.16 0.73 -13.15
C ILE A 101 5.09 0.14 -12.22
N PHE A 102 3.95 -0.32 -12.76
CA PHE A 102 2.82 -0.81 -11.97
C PHE A 102 2.79 -2.33 -11.86
N MET A 103 2.39 -2.81 -10.69
CA MET A 103 2.14 -4.21 -10.39
C MET A 103 0.73 -4.36 -9.83
N ARG A 104 0.02 -5.38 -10.31
CA ARG A 104 -1.22 -5.87 -9.71
C ARG A 104 -0.89 -7.06 -8.83
N CYS A 105 -1.35 -7.02 -7.59
CA CYS A 105 -1.14 -8.09 -6.64
C CYS A 105 -2.46 -8.63 -6.07
N SER A 106 -2.48 -9.95 -5.86
CA SER A 106 -3.54 -10.66 -5.14
C SER A 106 -3.01 -11.10 -3.77
N PRO A 107 -3.83 -11.11 -2.71
CA PRO A 107 -3.40 -11.61 -1.42
C PRO A 107 -3.24 -13.14 -1.46
N LEU A 108 -2.14 -13.64 -0.91
CA LEU A 108 -1.94 -15.07 -0.66
C LEU A 108 -2.78 -15.50 0.55
N GLN A 109 -3.36 -16.71 0.48
CA GLN A 109 -4.18 -17.33 1.55
C GLN A 109 -3.34 -18.24 2.45
#